data_AF-A0A6S6U5B5-F1
#
_entry.id   AF-A0A6S6U5B5-F1
#
_cell.length_a   1.000
_cell.length_b   1.000
_cell.length_c   1.000
_cell.angle_alpha   90.00
_cell.angle_beta   90.00
_cell.angle_gamma   90.00
#
_symmetry.space_group_name_H-M   'P 1'
#
loop_
_entity.id
_entity.type
_entity.pdbx_description
1 polymer ?
#
loop_
_entity_poly.entity_id
_entity_poly.type
_entity_poly.pdbx_seq_one_letter_code
_entity_poly.pdbx_strand_id
1 'polypeptide(L)'
;MKHLLLAVATFIYLGGSVAFAFEPSAPPYPKGAFPDNCSINQLQPIAETSRTETDYKSQYTAKSGAKSYSLTIDMDYGEKTFGLYAGLSSGKQELIRKVMIGDYPTYIDQVYSGFLNEDKQLDFIVNMQAGDKNLMGNRQHSYFILSKGNRYAVRKITSYALEDKDFYDYTQDDRCEYLHLSFVSDQTQHYWVYNVLQFIDDKIVIKNKLSRYFPKWVTFDNTDKPVTIDVKQKQRLWQDFIRKDAFVEEISEK
;
A
#
# COMPACT_ATOMS: atom_id res chain seq x y z
N MET A 1 -49.38 -35.68 -20.87
CA MET A 1 -49.01 -34.60 -21.82
C MET A 1 -48.23 -33.56 -21.01
N LYS A 2 -46.88 -33.49 -21.09
CA LYS A 2 -46.11 -32.71 -22.10
C LYS A 2 -46.78 -31.34 -22.26
N HIS A 3 -46.23 -30.21 -21.78
CA HIS A 3 -44.99 -29.54 -22.18
C HIS A 3 -44.49 -28.69 -20.98
N LEU A 4 -43.28 -28.85 -20.42
CA LEU A 4 -41.98 -28.35 -20.88
C LEU A 4 -42.05 -27.03 -21.67
N LEU A 5 -41.91 -25.91 -20.96
CA LEU A 5 -41.46 -24.64 -21.53
C LEU A 5 -40.35 -24.09 -20.64
N LEU A 6 -39.15 -24.49 -21.04
CA LEU A 6 -37.85 -23.92 -20.73
C LEU A 6 -37.76 -22.58 -21.46
N ALA A 7 -37.49 -21.47 -20.77
CA ALA A 7 -36.85 -20.31 -21.41
C ALA A 7 -36.23 -19.34 -20.40
N VAL A 8 -34.93 -19.55 -20.19
CA VAL A 8 -33.86 -18.54 -20.13
C VAL A 8 -34.10 -17.37 -19.16
N ALA A 9 -33.70 -17.59 -17.91
CA ALA A 9 -33.24 -16.49 -17.06
C ALA A 9 -31.96 -15.93 -17.69
N THR A 10 -32.10 -14.91 -18.51
CA THR A 10 -30.98 -14.08 -18.97
C THR A 10 -30.43 -13.37 -17.75
N PHE A 11 -29.46 -13.98 -17.07
CA PHE A 11 -28.58 -13.26 -16.17
C PHE A 11 -27.80 -12.28 -17.05
N ILE A 12 -28.29 -11.05 -17.11
CA ILE A 12 -27.48 -9.91 -17.51
C ILE A 12 -26.41 -9.80 -16.41
N TYR A 13 -25.29 -10.50 -16.63
CA TYR A 13 -24.01 -10.11 -16.08
C TYR A 13 -23.77 -8.72 -16.65
N LEU A 14 -24.28 -7.70 -15.96
CA LEU A 14 -23.70 -6.37 -16.05
C LEU A 14 -22.26 -6.60 -15.62
N GLY A 15 -21.40 -6.77 -16.61
CA GLY A 15 -19.96 -6.72 -16.43
C GLY A 15 -19.73 -5.39 -15.76
N GLY A 16 -19.62 -5.42 -14.43
CA GLY A 16 -19.00 -4.35 -13.69
C GLY A 16 -17.64 -4.24 -14.34
N SER A 17 -17.49 -3.22 -15.18
CA SER A 17 -16.19 -2.80 -15.64
C SER A 17 -15.36 -2.76 -14.37
N VAL A 18 -14.41 -3.68 -14.24
CA VAL A 18 -13.38 -3.61 -13.23
C VAL A 18 -12.69 -2.30 -13.59
N ALA A 19 -13.12 -1.23 -12.92
CA ALA A 19 -12.55 0.09 -13.06
C ALA A 19 -11.20 -0.04 -12.38
N PHE A 20 -10.23 -0.58 -13.11
CA PHE A 20 -8.86 -0.53 -12.68
C PHE A 20 -8.50 0.96 -12.66
N ALA A 21 -8.22 1.48 -11.47
CA ALA A 21 -7.75 2.85 -11.27
C ALA A 21 -6.39 3.12 -11.96
N PHE A 22 -5.78 2.08 -12.50
CA PHE A 22 -4.53 2.03 -13.24
C PHE A 22 -4.73 1.12 -14.46
N GLU A 23 -4.45 1.57 -15.67
CA GLU A 23 -4.45 0.70 -16.86
C GLU A 23 -3.15 -0.13 -16.83
N PRO A 24 -3.21 -1.45 -16.52
CA PRO A 24 -2.00 -2.26 -16.38
C PRO A 24 -1.21 -2.40 -17.68
N SER A 25 -1.84 -2.10 -18.82
CA SER A 25 -1.19 -2.06 -20.13
C SER A 25 -0.40 -0.76 -20.41
N ALA A 26 -0.53 0.25 -19.55
CA ALA A 26 0.13 1.55 -19.66
C ALA A 26 0.88 1.95 -18.37
N PRO A 27 1.82 1.10 -17.87
CA PRO A 27 2.68 1.51 -16.77
C PRO A 27 3.42 2.81 -17.16
N PRO A 28 3.71 3.70 -16.20
CA PRO A 28 4.37 4.98 -16.50
C PRO A 28 5.72 4.82 -17.20
N TYR A 29 6.25 3.59 -17.24
CA TYR A 29 7.51 3.16 -17.85
C TYR A 29 7.32 1.82 -18.58
N PRO A 30 8.07 1.56 -19.67
CA PRO A 30 8.07 0.25 -20.30
C PRO A 30 8.56 -0.83 -19.33
N LYS A 31 8.00 -2.05 -19.45
CA LYS A 31 8.42 -3.21 -18.66
C LYS A 31 9.95 -3.39 -18.75
N GLY A 32 10.62 -3.52 -17.60
CA GLY A 32 12.08 -3.66 -17.51
C GLY A 32 12.88 -2.36 -17.62
N ALA A 33 12.25 -1.18 -17.51
CA ALA A 33 12.95 0.10 -17.49
C ALA A 33 13.88 0.27 -16.27
N PHE A 34 13.66 -0.48 -15.19
CA PHE A 34 14.45 -0.44 -13.97
C PHE A 34 14.80 -1.87 -13.53
N PRO A 35 15.98 -2.08 -12.94
CA PRO A 35 16.37 -3.39 -12.43
C PRO A 35 15.51 -3.81 -11.22
N ASP A 36 15.04 -5.05 -11.22
CA ASP A 36 14.30 -5.71 -10.12
C ASP A 36 15.27 -6.15 -9.01
N ASN A 37 15.98 -5.20 -8.41
CA ASN A 37 16.95 -5.51 -7.36
C ASN A 37 16.34 -5.47 -5.95
N CYS A 38 15.08 -5.04 -5.83
CA CYS A 38 14.37 -5.01 -4.57
C CYS A 38 13.75 -6.35 -4.23
N SER A 39 14.31 -7.02 -3.22
CA SER A 39 13.80 -8.29 -2.72
C SER A 39 12.61 -8.07 -1.78
N ILE A 40 11.45 -7.75 -2.36
CA ILE A 40 10.15 -7.73 -1.65
C ILE A 40 9.49 -9.09 -1.81
N ASN A 41 9.08 -9.69 -0.69
CA ASN A 41 8.48 -11.01 -0.66
C ASN A 41 7.08 -10.90 -0.07
N GLN A 42 6.06 -11.30 -0.84
CA GLN A 42 4.71 -11.45 -0.31
C GLN A 42 4.67 -12.60 0.69
N LEU A 43 4.15 -12.33 1.88
CA LEU A 43 3.99 -13.29 2.95
C LEU A 43 2.59 -13.93 2.90
N GLN A 44 2.55 -15.21 3.24
CA GLN A 44 1.31 -15.94 3.44
C GLN A 44 1.05 -16.11 4.95
N PRO A 45 -0.22 -16.08 5.38
CA PRO A 45 -0.56 -16.34 6.78
C PRO A 45 -0.25 -17.81 7.15
N ILE A 46 0.23 -18.04 8.38
CA ILE A 46 0.67 -19.36 8.86
C ILE A 46 -0.49 -20.29 9.25
N ALA A 47 -1.64 -19.71 9.62
CA ALA A 47 -2.84 -20.45 10.03
C ALA A 47 -4.09 -19.81 9.44
N GLU A 48 -5.16 -20.60 9.31
CA GLU A 48 -6.50 -20.09 9.04
C GLU A 48 -6.86 -19.09 10.13
N THR A 49 -6.90 -17.81 9.73
CA THR A 49 -7.57 -16.75 10.47
C THR A 49 -8.92 -17.26 10.97
N SER A 50 -9.16 -17.19 12.28
CA SER A 50 -10.52 -16.96 12.77
C SER A 50 -10.99 -15.72 12.02
N ARG A 51 -12.00 -15.88 11.15
CA ARG A 51 -12.64 -14.79 10.42
C ARG A 51 -14.07 -14.74 10.89
N THR A 52 -14.28 -14.46 12.18
CA THR A 52 -15.57 -13.91 12.56
C THR A 52 -15.48 -12.40 12.41
N GLU A 53 -16.60 -11.73 12.17
CA GLU A 53 -16.62 -10.26 12.12
C GLU A 53 -15.99 -9.67 13.40
N THR A 54 -16.07 -10.39 14.52
CA THR A 54 -15.65 -9.95 15.85
C THR A 54 -14.30 -10.49 16.35
N ASP A 55 -13.62 -11.34 15.57
CA ASP A 55 -12.36 -11.96 15.97
C ASP A 55 -11.55 -12.23 14.70
N TYR A 56 -10.59 -11.36 14.45
CA TYR A 56 -9.62 -11.50 13.37
C TYR A 56 -8.23 -11.59 13.98
N LYS A 57 -7.51 -12.66 13.62
CA LYS A 57 -6.10 -12.81 13.97
C LYS A 57 -5.34 -13.52 12.87
N SER A 58 -4.35 -12.83 12.32
CA SER A 58 -3.40 -13.36 11.34
C SER A 58 -2.00 -13.37 11.92
N GLN A 59 -1.20 -14.35 11.51
CA GLN A 59 0.22 -14.40 11.82
C GLN A 59 1.01 -14.69 10.55
N TYR A 60 2.08 -13.95 10.36
CA TYR A 60 3.00 -14.05 9.23
C TYR A 60 4.41 -14.29 9.78
N THR A 61 5.22 -15.06 9.05
CA THR A 61 6.63 -15.26 9.39
C THR A 61 7.51 -14.92 8.23
N ALA A 62 8.68 -14.37 8.55
CA ALA A 62 9.73 -14.11 7.60
C ALA A 62 11.10 -14.37 8.25
N LYS A 63 12.11 -14.63 7.43
CA LYS A 63 13.46 -14.96 7.89
C LYS A 63 14.48 -14.03 7.26
N SER A 64 15.49 -13.65 8.05
CA SER A 64 16.69 -12.96 7.57
C SER A 64 17.91 -13.59 8.25
N GLY A 65 18.69 -14.34 7.47
CA GLY A 65 19.77 -15.18 8.00
C GLY A 65 19.27 -16.16 9.07
N ALA A 66 19.85 -16.08 10.26
CA ALA A 66 19.46 -16.90 11.41
C ALA A 66 18.27 -16.34 12.22
N LYS A 67 17.85 -15.10 11.95
CA LYS A 67 16.72 -14.47 12.65
C LYS A 67 15.40 -14.88 12.00
N SER A 68 14.41 -15.21 12.84
CA SER A 68 13.02 -15.39 12.45
C SER A 68 12.19 -14.28 13.05
N TYR A 69 11.31 -13.70 12.23
CA TYR A 69 10.38 -12.65 12.61
C TYR A 69 8.96 -13.20 12.58
N SER A 70 8.12 -12.74 13.51
CA SER A 70 6.70 -13.05 13.57
C SER A 70 5.92 -11.75 13.62
N LEU A 71 5.19 -11.45 12.56
CA LEU A 71 4.23 -10.35 12.50
C LEU A 71 2.84 -10.90 12.80
N THR A 72 2.23 -10.40 13.88
CA THR A 72 0.85 -10.71 14.24
C THR A 72 0.00 -9.51 13.92
N ILE A 73 -1.16 -9.74 13.31
CA ILE A 73 -2.18 -8.72 13.14
C ILE A 73 -3.46 -9.23 13.80
N ASP A 74 -3.94 -8.52 14.81
CA ASP A 74 -5.13 -8.88 15.57
C ASP A 74 -6.12 -7.72 15.64
N MET A 75 -7.42 -8.05 15.61
CA MET A 75 -8.49 -7.10 15.82
C MET A 75 -8.87 -7.12 17.29
N ASP A 76 -8.87 -5.95 17.92
CA ASP A 76 -9.32 -5.80 19.31
C ASP A 76 -10.73 -5.18 19.31
N TYR A 77 -11.66 -5.93 19.90
CA TYR A 77 -13.04 -5.50 20.17
C TYR A 77 -13.18 -5.17 21.66
N GLY A 78 -12.59 -4.06 22.07
CA GLY A 78 -12.75 -3.54 23.44
C GLY A 78 -13.89 -2.52 23.53
N GLU A 79 -14.48 -2.36 24.73
CA GLU A 79 -15.53 -1.35 25.00
C GLU A 79 -15.10 0.09 24.68
N LYS A 80 -13.78 0.36 24.60
CA LYS A 80 -13.22 1.71 24.38
C LYS A 80 -12.36 1.82 23.12
N THR A 81 -11.98 0.71 22.50
CA THR A 81 -11.05 0.68 21.38
C THR A 81 -11.45 -0.41 20.40
N PHE A 82 -11.80 0.01 19.20
CA PHE A 82 -12.03 -0.86 18.06
C PHE A 82 -10.94 -0.56 17.03
N GLY A 83 -10.22 -1.59 16.59
CA GLY A 83 -9.19 -1.43 15.58
C GLY A 83 -8.37 -2.68 15.32
N LEU A 84 -7.58 -2.64 14.25
CA LEU A 84 -6.56 -3.61 13.91
C LEU A 84 -5.23 -3.18 14.51
N TYR A 85 -4.50 -4.13 15.07
CA TYR A 85 -3.23 -3.91 15.73
C TYR A 85 -2.17 -4.84 15.17
N ALA A 86 -0.96 -4.32 14.98
CA ALA A 86 0.22 -5.08 14.60
C ALA A 86 1.14 -5.27 15.80
N GLY A 87 1.62 -6.50 15.99
CA GLY A 87 2.73 -6.83 16.88
C GLY A 87 3.85 -7.49 16.09
N LEU A 88 5.10 -7.14 16.39
CA LEU A 88 6.27 -7.72 15.73
C LEU A 88 7.23 -8.27 16.78
N SER A 89 7.68 -9.51 16.58
CA SER A 89 8.68 -10.14 17.43
C SER A 89 9.77 -10.85 16.63
N SER A 90 10.94 -11.02 17.24
CA SER A 90 12.00 -11.89 16.75
C SER A 90 12.44 -12.86 17.84
N GLY A 91 12.17 -14.15 17.63
CA GLY A 91 12.32 -15.16 18.68
C GLY A 91 11.46 -14.83 19.91
N LYS A 92 12.10 -14.57 21.06
CA LYS A 92 11.41 -14.17 22.30
C LYS A 92 11.38 -12.65 22.53
N GLN A 93 12.07 -11.88 21.69
CA GLN A 93 12.13 -10.43 21.83
C GLN A 93 10.94 -9.80 21.11
N GLU A 94 10.17 -9.00 21.84
CA GLU A 94 9.16 -8.12 21.28
C GLU A 94 9.83 -6.86 20.72
N LEU A 95 9.50 -6.51 19.48
CA LEU A 95 10.08 -5.38 18.74
C LEU A 95 9.07 -4.23 18.59
N ILE A 96 7.79 -4.58 18.47
CA ILE A 96 6.65 -3.65 18.52
C ILE A 96 5.56 -4.32 19.32
N ARG A 97 5.00 -3.58 20.28
CA ARG A 97 3.88 -4.07 21.08
C ARG A 97 2.59 -3.38 20.65
N LYS A 98 1.80 -4.09 19.84
CA LYS A 98 0.39 -3.78 19.57
C LYS A 98 0.16 -2.32 19.11
N VAL A 99 0.67 -1.97 17.94
CA VAL A 99 0.45 -0.66 17.30
C VAL A 99 -0.80 -0.70 16.45
N MET A 100 -1.70 0.27 16.61
CA MET A 100 -2.93 0.38 15.82
C MET A 100 -2.62 0.67 14.35
N ILE A 101 -3.03 -0.22 13.45
CA ILE A 101 -2.85 -0.11 11.99
C ILE A 101 -4.19 -0.06 11.25
N GLY A 102 -5.28 0.37 11.91
CA GLY A 102 -6.56 0.61 11.25
C GLY A 102 -7.73 0.70 12.21
N ASP A 103 -8.70 1.55 11.89
CA ASP A 103 -9.76 1.96 12.82
C ASP A 103 -11.14 1.34 12.49
N TYR A 104 -11.23 0.55 11.42
CA TYR A 104 -12.46 -0.08 10.92
C TYR A 104 -12.14 -1.47 10.32
N PRO A 105 -13.11 -2.38 10.07
CA PRO A 105 -12.85 -3.66 9.43
C PRO A 105 -12.53 -3.41 7.96
N THR A 106 -11.30 -2.99 7.75
CA THR A 106 -10.60 -2.93 6.48
C THR A 106 -9.96 -4.31 6.32
N TYR A 107 -10.14 -4.90 5.15
CA TYR A 107 -9.56 -6.21 4.88
C TYR A 107 -8.07 -6.04 4.62
N ILE A 108 -7.26 -6.85 5.31
CA ILE A 108 -5.85 -7.00 4.96
C ILE A 108 -5.81 -7.70 3.61
N ASP A 109 -5.27 -6.97 2.65
CA ASP A 109 -5.15 -7.41 1.26
C ASP A 109 -3.89 -8.27 1.13
N GLN A 110 -2.75 -7.67 1.43
CA GLN A 110 -1.43 -8.28 1.25
C GLN A 110 -0.50 -7.87 2.38
N VAL A 111 0.43 -8.77 2.71
CA VAL A 111 1.52 -8.50 3.65
C VAL A 111 2.83 -8.83 2.94
N TYR A 112 3.80 -7.94 3.07
CA TYR A 112 5.11 -8.10 2.46
C TYR A 112 6.23 -8.00 3.50
N SER A 113 7.40 -8.51 3.14
CA SER A 113 8.65 -8.25 3.85
C SER A 113 9.80 -8.01 2.88
N GLY A 114 10.77 -7.21 3.30
CA GLY A 114 11.97 -6.94 2.51
C GLY A 114 12.93 -6.01 3.25
N PHE A 115 14.07 -5.71 2.63
CA PHE A 115 15.02 -4.73 3.14
C PHE A 115 14.69 -3.40 2.47
N LEU A 116 13.97 -2.52 3.17
CA LEU A 116 13.51 -1.26 2.59
C LEU A 116 14.53 -0.14 2.81
N ASN A 117 15.22 -0.14 3.95
CA ASN A 117 16.22 0.86 4.29
C ASN A 117 17.66 0.28 4.34
N GLU A 118 18.63 1.11 4.71
CA GLU A 118 20.07 0.79 4.69
C GLU A 118 20.55 -0.08 5.86
N ASP A 119 19.72 -0.32 6.88
CA ASP A 119 20.15 -0.97 8.12
C ASP A 119 20.25 -2.51 8.02
N LYS A 120 19.85 -3.06 6.87
CA LYS A 120 19.86 -4.48 6.51
C LYS A 120 19.04 -5.35 7.47
N GLN A 121 18.07 -4.76 8.15
CA GLN A 121 17.06 -5.48 8.90
C GLN A 121 15.80 -5.62 8.08
N LEU A 122 15.05 -6.67 8.38
CA LEU A 122 13.85 -6.99 7.64
C LEU A 122 12.74 -6.03 8.07
N ASP A 123 12.15 -5.36 7.10
CA ASP A 123 11.00 -4.48 7.23
C ASP A 123 9.74 -5.19 6.75
N PHE A 124 8.57 -4.65 7.12
CA PHE A 124 7.27 -5.23 6.75
C PHE A 124 6.34 -4.18 6.18
N ILE A 125 5.43 -4.61 5.32
CA ILE A 125 4.37 -3.78 4.76
C ILE A 125 3.07 -4.52 4.98
N VAL A 126 2.12 -3.87 5.65
CA VAL A 126 0.74 -4.36 5.77
C VAL A 126 -0.13 -3.50 4.88
N ASN A 127 -0.68 -4.09 3.83
CA ASN A 127 -1.54 -3.40 2.89
C ASN A 127 -3.01 -3.69 3.20
N MET A 128 -3.80 -2.63 3.37
CA MET A 128 -5.19 -2.73 3.78
C MET A 128 -6.07 -2.01 2.78
N GLN A 129 -7.10 -2.69 2.29
CA GLN A 129 -8.05 -2.06 1.38
C GLN A 129 -8.84 -0.99 2.13
N ALA A 130 -8.85 0.22 1.58
CA ALA A 130 -9.50 1.41 2.15
C ALA A 130 -10.50 2.05 1.17
N GLY A 131 -10.75 1.39 0.04
CA GLY A 131 -11.58 1.90 -1.03
C GLY A 131 -13.06 1.60 -0.87
N ASP A 132 -13.90 2.58 -1.18
CA ASP A 132 -15.34 2.39 -1.39
C ASP A 132 -15.63 1.91 -2.82
N LYS A 133 -16.88 1.47 -3.06
CA LYS A 133 -17.39 1.07 -4.39
C LYS A 133 -17.46 2.27 -5.35
N ASN A 134 -16.34 2.85 -5.80
CA ASN A 134 -16.27 3.98 -6.76
C ASN A 134 -14.82 4.18 -7.26
N LEU A 135 -14.48 5.37 -7.76
CA LEU A 135 -13.13 5.82 -8.17
C LEU A 135 -12.02 5.57 -7.15
N MET A 136 -12.40 5.29 -5.90
CA MET A 136 -11.50 4.96 -4.79
C MET A 136 -11.39 3.45 -4.54
N GLY A 137 -11.95 2.57 -5.37
CA GLY A 137 -12.07 1.14 -5.08
C GLY A 137 -10.76 0.40 -4.83
N ASN A 138 -9.66 0.91 -5.41
CA ASN A 138 -8.31 0.39 -5.21
C ASN A 138 -7.49 1.24 -4.22
N ARG A 139 -8.11 2.21 -3.53
CA ARG A 139 -7.45 2.96 -2.46
C ARG A 139 -7.04 1.98 -1.36
N GLN A 140 -5.80 2.11 -0.93
CA GLN A 140 -5.23 1.29 0.13
C GLN A 140 -4.57 2.18 1.18
N HIS A 141 -4.58 1.71 2.42
CA HIS A 141 -3.70 2.19 3.48
C HIS A 141 -2.58 1.16 3.65
N SER A 142 -1.36 1.60 3.36
CA SER A 142 -0.17 0.77 3.49
C SER A 142 0.58 1.20 4.76
N TYR A 143 0.74 0.26 5.68
CA TYR A 143 1.46 0.45 6.93
C TYR A 143 2.84 -0.16 6.80
N PHE A 144 3.84 0.69 6.70
CA PHE A 144 5.25 0.33 6.66
C PHE A 144 5.79 0.23 8.09
N ILE A 145 6.26 -0.96 8.45
CA ILE A 145 6.88 -1.26 9.73
C ILE A 145 8.39 -1.28 9.49
N LEU A 146 9.03 -0.14 9.74
CA LEU A 146 10.41 0.16 9.36
C LEU A 146 11.35 0.04 10.55
N SER A 147 12.44 -0.70 10.35
CA SER A 147 13.53 -0.88 11.29
C SER A 147 14.38 0.39 11.45
N LYS A 148 14.97 0.56 12.63
CA LYS A 148 16.04 1.52 12.89
C LYS A 148 16.85 1.07 14.09
N GLY A 149 17.97 0.41 13.83
CA GLY A 149 18.83 -0.08 14.90
C GLY A 149 18.11 -1.15 15.72
N ASN A 150 17.78 -0.91 16.98
CA ASN A 150 17.11 -1.92 17.84
C ASN A 150 15.60 -1.74 17.98
N ARG A 151 14.99 -0.82 17.23
CA ARG A 151 13.56 -0.52 17.29
C ARG A 151 12.94 -0.53 15.90
N TYR A 152 11.62 -0.52 15.87
CA TYR A 152 10.84 -0.32 14.65
C TYR A 152 9.88 0.86 14.84
N ALA A 153 9.47 1.47 13.74
CA ALA A 153 8.42 2.48 13.70
C ALA A 153 7.39 2.13 12.64
N VAL A 154 6.14 2.52 12.88
CA VAL A 154 5.05 2.30 11.93
C VAL A 154 4.73 3.62 11.23
N ARG A 155 4.66 3.56 9.90
CA ARG A 155 4.33 4.69 9.01
C ARG A 155 3.16 4.31 8.13
N LYS A 156 2.13 5.14 8.11
CA LYS A 156 0.99 4.95 7.21
C LYS A 156 1.16 5.84 5.98
N ILE A 157 0.91 5.25 4.82
CA ILE A 157 0.77 5.95 3.54
C ILE A 157 -0.56 5.55 2.92
N THR A 158 -1.25 6.52 2.31
CA THR A 158 -2.38 6.23 1.43
C THR A 158 -1.86 6.08 0.00
N SER A 159 -2.15 4.95 -0.63
CA SER A 159 -1.77 4.67 -2.03
C SER A 159 -2.92 4.01 -2.77
N TYR A 160 -2.67 3.60 -4.01
CA TYR A 160 -3.62 2.89 -4.86
C TYR A 160 -2.94 1.69 -5.50
N ALA A 161 -3.52 0.51 -5.31
CA ALA A 161 -3.06 -0.75 -5.91
C ALA A 161 -1.55 -1.03 -5.75
N LEU A 162 -1.02 -0.88 -4.53
CA LEU A 162 0.35 -1.29 -4.20
C LEU A 162 0.53 -2.78 -4.46
N GLU A 163 1.57 -3.11 -5.21
CA GLU A 163 2.05 -4.46 -5.46
C GLU A 163 3.55 -4.58 -5.15
N ASP A 164 4.08 -5.81 -5.09
CA ASP A 164 5.52 -6.08 -4.92
C ASP A 164 6.38 -5.49 -6.05
N LYS A 165 5.82 -5.47 -7.27
CA LYS A 165 6.45 -4.86 -8.45
C LYS A 165 6.53 -3.33 -8.40
N ASP A 166 6.04 -2.66 -7.37
CA ASP A 166 6.17 -1.20 -7.24
C ASP A 166 7.47 -0.77 -6.54
N PHE A 167 8.33 -1.73 -6.18
CA PHE A 167 9.60 -1.48 -5.50
C PHE A 167 10.77 -1.62 -6.47
N TYR A 168 11.60 -0.58 -6.57
CA TYR A 168 12.69 -0.48 -7.54
C TYR A 168 13.94 0.10 -6.89
N ASP A 169 15.11 -0.26 -7.42
CA ASP A 169 16.34 0.47 -7.18
C ASP A 169 16.57 1.43 -8.35
N TYR A 170 16.11 2.68 -8.21
CA TYR A 170 16.21 3.67 -9.28
C TYR A 170 17.64 4.14 -9.51
N THR A 171 18.52 4.01 -8.51
CA THR A 171 19.86 4.60 -8.56
C THR A 171 20.99 3.57 -8.72
N GLN A 172 20.66 2.28 -8.69
CA GLN A 172 21.60 1.16 -8.71
C GLN A 172 22.59 1.20 -7.54
N ASP A 173 22.10 1.61 -6.37
CA ASP A 173 22.88 1.70 -5.13
C ASP A 173 22.44 0.68 -4.07
N ASP A 174 21.71 -0.35 -4.51
CA ASP A 174 21.12 -1.42 -3.70
C ASP A 174 20.10 -0.92 -2.66
N ARG A 175 19.53 0.28 -2.88
CA ARG A 175 18.43 0.80 -2.06
C ARG A 175 17.09 0.55 -2.72
N CYS A 176 16.10 0.31 -1.89
CA CYS A 176 14.73 0.20 -2.37
C CYS A 176 14.00 1.53 -2.29
N GLU A 177 13.43 1.91 -3.42
CA GLU A 177 12.45 2.96 -3.54
C GLU A 177 11.08 2.38 -3.88
N TYR A 178 10.04 3.10 -3.49
CA TYR A 178 8.65 2.75 -3.75
C TYR A 178 8.05 3.72 -4.77
N LEU A 179 7.49 3.17 -5.86
CA LEU A 179 6.67 3.89 -6.81
C LEU A 179 5.29 4.14 -6.20
N HIS A 180 5.12 5.32 -5.62
CA HIS A 180 3.88 5.70 -4.95
C HIS A 180 2.90 6.37 -5.91
N LEU A 181 1.67 5.88 -5.92
CA LEU A 181 0.56 6.47 -6.68
C LEU A 181 -0.36 7.27 -5.75
N SER A 182 -0.47 8.57 -6.00
CA SER A 182 -1.41 9.47 -5.31
C SER A 182 -2.56 9.87 -6.23
N PHE A 183 -3.75 10.05 -5.65
CA PHE A 183 -4.88 10.69 -6.32
C PHE A 183 -5.01 12.14 -5.82
N VAL A 184 -4.90 13.09 -6.73
CA VAL A 184 -5.00 14.52 -6.42
C VAL A 184 -6.17 15.12 -7.19
N SER A 185 -7.03 15.86 -6.50
CA SER A 185 -8.27 16.37 -7.06
C SER A 185 -8.49 17.83 -6.69
N ASP A 186 -9.04 18.60 -7.63
CA ASP A 186 -9.90 19.74 -7.31
C ASP A 186 -11.34 19.47 -7.73
N GLN A 187 -12.21 20.49 -7.66
CA GLN A 187 -13.64 20.33 -7.93
C GLN A 187 -13.95 19.90 -9.37
N THR A 188 -13.04 20.12 -10.31
CA THR A 188 -13.29 19.94 -11.75
C THR A 188 -12.28 19.02 -12.42
N GLN A 189 -11.16 18.73 -11.77
CA GLN A 189 -10.07 17.96 -12.35
C GLN A 189 -9.50 16.95 -11.35
N HIS A 190 -9.18 15.77 -11.89
CA HIS A 190 -8.67 14.63 -11.14
C HIS A 190 -7.36 14.17 -11.79
N TYR A 191 -6.37 13.90 -10.96
CA TYR A 191 -5.01 13.59 -11.39
C TYR A 191 -4.46 12.38 -10.66
N TRP A 192 -3.81 11.52 -11.43
CA TRP A 192 -2.86 10.55 -10.90
C TRP A 192 -1.49 11.22 -10.80
N VAL A 193 -0.87 11.10 -9.63
CA VAL A 193 0.48 11.62 -9.38
C VAL A 193 1.37 10.48 -8.94
N TYR A 194 2.33 10.12 -9.79
CA TYR A 194 3.35 9.14 -9.47
C TYR A 194 4.52 9.84 -8.80
N ASN A 195 4.94 9.29 -7.66
CA ASN A 195 6.07 9.75 -6.87
C ASN A 195 7.06 8.61 -6.66
N VAL A 196 8.32 8.97 -6.41
CA VAL A 196 9.34 8.04 -5.90
C VAL A 196 9.50 8.33 -4.42
N LEU A 197 9.31 7.32 -3.58
CA LEU A 197 9.57 7.39 -2.15
C LEU A 197 10.81 6.57 -1.82
N GLN A 198 11.60 7.05 -0.87
CA GLN A 198 12.76 6.35 -0.34
C GLN A 198 12.59 6.15 1.16
N PHE A 199 13.14 5.06 1.68
CA PHE A 199 13.17 4.75 3.10
C PHE A 199 14.53 5.15 3.67
N ILE A 200 14.54 6.09 4.62
CA ILE A 200 15.75 6.56 5.30
C ILE A 200 15.55 6.35 6.79
N ASP A 201 16.30 5.41 7.36
CA ASP A 201 16.02 4.84 8.68
C ASP A 201 14.54 4.39 8.80
N ASP A 202 13.82 4.94 9.78
CA ASP A 202 12.41 4.75 10.09
C ASP A 202 11.50 5.79 9.41
N LYS A 203 11.97 6.47 8.37
CA LYS A 203 11.23 7.54 7.68
C LYS A 203 10.99 7.22 6.22
N ILE A 204 9.87 7.72 5.70
CA ILE A 204 9.54 7.68 4.27
C ILE A 204 9.62 9.10 3.73
N VAL A 205 10.42 9.30 2.68
CA VAL A 205 10.69 10.62 2.11
C VAL A 205 10.42 10.64 0.62
N ILE A 206 9.81 11.71 0.11
CA ILE A 206 9.64 11.91 -1.33
C ILE A 206 11.00 12.22 -1.97
N LYS A 207 11.34 11.44 -2.99
CA LYS A 207 12.61 11.48 -3.73
C LYS A 207 12.41 11.54 -5.25
N ASN A 208 11.42 12.31 -5.69
CA ASN A 208 11.15 12.55 -7.12
C ASN A 208 12.37 13.05 -7.93
N LYS A 209 13.38 13.64 -7.27
CA LYS A 209 14.62 14.06 -7.94
C LYS A 209 15.52 12.90 -8.41
N LEU A 210 15.26 11.66 -7.98
CA LEU A 210 16.03 10.48 -8.41
C LEU A 210 15.86 10.18 -9.91
N SER A 211 14.77 10.65 -10.51
CA SER A 211 14.55 10.47 -11.95
C SER A 211 13.79 11.67 -12.52
N ARG A 212 14.22 12.12 -13.71
CA ARG A 212 13.60 13.24 -14.43
C ARG A 212 12.12 13.04 -14.77
N TYR A 213 11.63 11.80 -14.66
CA TYR A 213 10.25 11.46 -14.96
C TYR A 213 9.30 11.79 -13.80
N PHE A 214 9.81 12.13 -12.61
CA PHE A 214 9.00 12.35 -11.42
C PHE A 214 9.02 13.80 -10.88
N PRO A 215 7.94 14.26 -10.24
CA PRO A 215 6.63 13.60 -10.18
C PRO A 215 5.96 13.58 -11.56
N LYS A 216 5.33 12.45 -11.91
CA LYS A 216 4.57 12.33 -13.16
C LYS A 216 3.11 12.60 -12.87
N TRP A 217 2.53 13.59 -13.53
CA TRP A 217 1.12 13.93 -13.42
C TRP A 217 0.39 13.50 -14.69
N VAL A 218 -0.71 12.77 -14.53
CA VAL A 218 -1.53 12.24 -15.61
C VAL A 218 -3.00 12.59 -15.31
N THR A 219 -3.79 12.97 -16.33
CA THR A 219 -5.23 13.16 -16.08
C THR A 219 -5.87 11.81 -15.78
N PHE A 220 -6.83 11.81 -14.87
CA PHE A 220 -7.56 10.60 -14.51
C PHE A 220 -8.25 9.94 -15.72
N ASP A 221 -8.72 10.74 -16.68
CA ASP A 221 -9.52 10.32 -17.84
C ASP A 221 -8.70 9.97 -19.09
N ASN A 222 -7.38 10.19 -19.10
CA ASN A 222 -6.54 10.04 -20.28
C ASN A 222 -5.15 9.53 -19.88
N THR A 223 -5.11 8.22 -19.56
CA THR A 223 -4.08 7.51 -18.78
C THR A 223 -2.63 7.61 -19.26
N ASP A 224 -2.35 8.21 -20.41
CA ASP A 224 -0.99 8.31 -20.96
C ASP A 224 -0.54 9.72 -21.36
N LYS A 225 -1.42 10.72 -21.35
CA LYS A 225 -1.04 12.07 -21.78
C LYS A 225 -0.55 12.89 -20.59
N PRO A 226 0.69 13.42 -20.65
CA PRO A 226 1.15 14.39 -19.67
C PRO A 226 0.16 15.55 -19.59
N VAL A 227 -0.17 15.94 -18.37
CA VAL A 227 -1.08 17.08 -18.15
C VAL A 227 -0.42 18.39 -18.55
N THR A 228 -1.19 19.27 -19.19
CA THR A 228 -0.79 20.66 -19.43
C THR A 228 -1.36 21.54 -18.32
N ILE A 229 -0.91 21.33 -17.08
CA ILE A 229 -1.21 22.23 -15.96
C ILE A 229 0.05 22.98 -15.55
N ASP A 230 -0.11 24.24 -15.19
CA ASP A 230 1.01 25.08 -14.80
C ASP A 230 1.60 24.68 -13.43
N VAL A 231 2.82 25.18 -13.17
CA VAL A 231 3.57 24.85 -11.95
C VAL A 231 2.86 25.31 -10.67
N LYS A 232 2.17 26.46 -10.71
CA LYS A 232 1.47 27.00 -9.54
C LYS A 232 0.27 26.13 -9.18
N GLN A 233 -0.47 25.66 -10.18
CA GLN A 233 -1.59 24.74 -9.97
C GLN A 233 -1.11 23.42 -9.38
N LYS A 234 -0.04 22.81 -9.93
CA LYS A 234 0.57 21.59 -9.34
C LYS A 234 0.95 21.79 -7.89
N GLN A 235 1.62 22.90 -7.57
CA GLN A 235 2.05 23.20 -6.21
C GLN A 235 0.86 23.35 -5.26
N ARG A 236 -0.18 24.10 -5.65
CA ARG A 236 -1.40 24.26 -4.84
C ARG A 236 -2.06 22.91 -4.56
N LEU A 237 -2.32 22.14 -5.61
CA LEU A 237 -2.98 20.83 -5.51
C LEU A 237 -2.18 19.86 -4.64
N TRP A 238 -0.87 19.82 -4.80
CA TRP A 238 0.01 18.96 -4.00
C TRP A 238 0.03 19.35 -2.51
N GLN A 239 0.09 20.65 -2.21
CA GLN A 239 0.03 21.14 -0.84
C GLN A 239 -1.33 20.88 -0.17
N ASP A 240 -2.42 20.96 -0.95
CA ASP A 240 -3.74 20.59 -0.45
C ASP A 240 -3.84 19.09 -0.16
N PHE A 241 -3.28 18.23 -1.02
CA PHE A 241 -3.20 16.79 -0.80
C PHE A 241 -2.39 16.43 0.45
N ILE A 242 -1.16 16.94 0.60
CA ILE A 242 -0.31 16.68 1.77
C ILE A 242 -1.04 17.03 3.07
N ARG A 243 -1.77 18.15 3.08
CA ARG A 243 -2.48 18.65 4.28
C ARG A 243 -3.71 17.80 4.63
N LYS A 244 -4.44 17.32 3.63
CA LYS A 244 -5.72 16.62 3.83
C LYS A 244 -5.54 15.14 4.10
N ASP A 245 -4.63 14.50 3.37
CA ASP A 245 -4.44 13.05 3.41
C ASP A 245 -3.24 12.63 4.27
N ALA A 246 -2.62 13.59 4.98
CA ALA A 246 -1.49 13.40 5.87
C ALA A 246 -0.48 12.41 5.29
N PHE A 247 0.06 12.77 4.13
CA PHE A 247 0.84 11.93 3.20
C PHE A 247 1.65 10.79 3.83
N VAL A 248 2.39 11.08 4.91
CA VAL A 248 3.00 10.09 5.79
C VAL A 248 2.58 10.42 7.23
N GLU A 249 1.88 9.49 7.88
CA GLU A 249 1.54 9.58 9.30
C GLU A 249 2.47 8.68 10.11
N GLU A 250 3.11 9.25 11.15
CA GLU A 250 3.77 8.47 12.19
C GLU A 250 2.73 7.91 13.15
N ILE A 251 2.71 6.59 13.30
CA ILE A 251 1.86 5.90 14.26
C ILE A 251 2.71 5.53 15.48
N SER A 252 2.33 6.01 16.65
CA SER A 252 2.97 5.70 17.92
C SER A 252 2.21 4.62 18.70
N GLU A 253 2.93 3.89 19.55
CA GLU A 253 2.31 3.05 20.58
C GLU A 253 1.43 3.91 21.52
N LYS A 254 0.28 3.36 21.95
CA LYS A 254 -0.61 3.97 22.95
C LYS A 254 -0.40 3.35 24.32
#